data_AF-A0A497BKG9-F1
#
_entry.id   AF-A0A497BKG9-F1
#
_cell.length_a   1.000
_cell.length_b   1.000
_cell.length_c   1.000
_cell.angle_alpha   90.00
_cell.angle_beta   90.00
_cell.angle_gamma   90.00
#
_symmetry.space_group_name_H-M   'P 1'
#
loop_
_entity.id
_entity.type
_entity.pdbx_description
1 polymer ?
#
loop_
_entity_poly.entity_id
_entity_poly.type
_entity_poly.pdbx_seq_one_letter_code
_entity_poly.pdbx_strand_id
1 'polypeptide(L)' 'MTNGKRWPKPGDRLVHTFRKRPGEVVAEVAAADSRSGRVAVRVEGKEYPTLSAAAAEIAGHATNGWVFWGLKQQERVE' A
#
# COMPACT_ATOMS: atom_id res chain seq x y z
N MET A 1 -4.07 -23.46 5.38
CA MET A 1 -3.68 -22.45 4.36
C MET A 1 -3.16 -21.24 5.12
N THR A 2 -1.85 -21.03 5.13
CA THR A 2 -1.15 -20.01 5.93
C THR A 2 -1.52 -18.61 5.48
N ASN A 3 -2.62 -18.06 6.01
CA ASN A 3 -2.99 -16.66 5.88
C ASN A 3 -2.10 -15.83 6.83
N GLY A 4 -0.80 -15.86 6.57
CA GLY A 4 0.20 -15.11 7.32
C GLY A 4 0.02 -13.63 7.04
N LYS A 5 -0.62 -12.93 7.98
CA LYS A 5 -0.66 -11.47 8.13
C LYS A 5 0.73 -10.90 7.86
N ARG A 6 1.00 -10.47 6.61
CA ARG A 6 2.33 -10.06 6.15
C ARG A 6 2.40 -8.54 6.13
N TRP A 7 3.19 -7.99 7.04
CA TRP A 7 3.62 -6.60 6.91
C TRP A 7 4.35 -6.45 5.57
N PRO A 8 4.02 -5.45 4.74
CA PRO A 8 4.81 -5.18 3.55
C PRO A 8 6.26 -4.96 3.98
N LYS A 9 7.18 -5.67 3.35
CA LYS A 9 8.62 -5.49 3.61
C LYS A 9 9.18 -4.51 2.59
N PRO A 10 10.25 -3.77 2.91
CA PRO A 10 11.00 -3.04 1.89
C PRO A 10 11.36 -3.97 0.72
N GLY A 11 11.08 -3.55 -0.51
CA GLY A 11 11.22 -4.32 -1.75
C GLY A 11 9.98 -5.14 -2.17
N ASP A 12 8.93 -5.20 -1.34
CA ASP A 12 7.68 -5.85 -1.70
C ASP A 12 6.90 -5.01 -2.73
N ARG A 13 6.23 -5.65 -3.69
CA ARG A 13 5.47 -4.95 -4.73
C ARG A 13 3.98 -5.10 -4.49
N LEU A 14 3.33 -3.95 -4.28
CA LEU A 14 1.90 -3.81 -4.11
C LEU A 14 1.29 -3.43 -5.46
N VAL A 15 0.42 -4.28 -5.98
CA VAL A 15 -0.29 -4.03 -7.24
C VAL A 15 -1.74 -3.72 -6.95
N HIS A 16 -2.23 -2.59 -7.42
CA HIS A 16 -3.65 -2.27 -7.40
C HIS A 16 -4.20 -2.24 -8.82
N THR A 17 -5.17 -3.11 -9.10
CA THR A 17 -5.89 -3.16 -10.38
C THR A 17 -7.19 -2.39 -10.27
N PHE A 18 -7.39 -1.42 -11.17
CA PHE A 18 -8.63 -0.64 -11.18
C PHE A 18 -9.77 -1.49 -11.72
N ARG A 19 -10.88 -1.59 -10.99
CA ARG A 19 -12.08 -2.32 -11.46
C ARG A 19 -12.86 -1.58 -12.54
N LYS A 20 -12.84 -0.24 -12.51
CA LYS A 20 -13.65 0.62 -13.40
C LYS A 20 -12.87 1.18 -14.59
N ARG A 21 -11.54 1.00 -14.63
CA ARG A 21 -10.68 1.45 -15.72
C ARG A 21 -9.68 0.33 -16.04
N PRO A 22 -9.37 0.08 -17.31
CA PRO A 22 -8.27 -0.81 -17.65
C PRO A 22 -6.96 -0.15 -17.19
N GLY A 23 -6.25 -0.80 -16.28
CA GLY A 23 -4.99 -0.33 -15.72
C GLY A 23 -4.67 -0.98 -14.40
N GLU A 24 -3.38 -1.14 -14.14
CA GLU A 24 -2.86 -1.47 -12.82
C GLU A 24 -1.82 -0.43 -12.43
N VAL A 25 -1.69 -0.21 -11.14
CA VAL A 25 -0.63 0.64 -10.58
C VAL A 25 0.20 -0.23 -9.65
N VAL A 26 1.52 -0.11 -9.79
CA VAL A 26 2.49 -0.88 -9.01
C VAL A 26 3.22 0.08 -8.08
N ALA A 27 3.10 -0.16 -6.78
CA ALA A 27 3.91 0.45 -5.76
C ALA A 27 4.97 -0.53 -5.27
N GLU A 28 6.20 -0.07 -5.15
CA GLU A 28 7.27 -0.80 -4.48
C GLU A 28 7.45 -0.25 -3.07
N VAL A 29 7.50 -1.11 -2.06
CA VAL A 29 7.66 -0.67 -0.69
C VAL A 29 9.10 -0.20 -0.50
N ALA A 30 9.30 1.09 -0.27
CA ALA A 30 10.63 1.67 -0.05
C ALA A 30 11.08 1.40 1.39
N ALA A 31 10.19 1.62 2.35
CA ALA A 31 10.44 1.36 3.77
C ALA A 31 9.14 1.01 4.49
N ALA A 32 9.20 0.12 5.48
CA ALA A 32 8.05 -0.20 6.32
C ALA A 32 8.48 -0.21 7.78
N ASP A 33 7.90 0.70 8.56
CA ASP A 33 8.11 0.82 9.99
C ASP A 33 6.90 0.26 10.73
N SER A 34 7.05 -0.94 11.27
CA SER A 34 6.00 -1.60 12.06
C SER A 34 5.79 -0.97 13.43
N ARG A 35 6.78 -0.23 13.95
CA ARG A 35 6.69 0.49 15.23
C ARG A 35 5.77 1.70 15.15
N SER A 36 5.87 2.45 14.05
CA SER A 36 5.11 3.68 13.79
C SER A 36 3.86 3.42 12.95
N GLY A 37 3.73 2.22 12.37
CA GLY A 37 2.65 1.89 11.44
C GLY A 37 2.75 2.59 10.09
N ARG A 38 3.93 3.11 9.74
CA ARG A 38 4.16 3.88 8.50
C ARG A 38 4.84 3.02 7.45
N VAL A 39 4.38 3.12 6.21
CA VAL A 39 4.94 2.38 5.08
C VAL A 39 5.15 3.36 3.94
N ALA A 40 6.42 3.66 3.66
CA ALA A 40 6.84 4.44 2.52
C ALA A 40 6.85 3.56 1.27
N VAL A 41 6.35 4.09 0.16
CA VAL A 41 6.21 3.37 -1.10
C VAL A 41 6.64 4.23 -2.27
N ARG A 42 7.14 3.60 -3.31
CA ARG A 42 7.56 4.22 -4.55
C ARG A 42 6.62 3.80 -5.67
N VAL A 43 6.00 4.77 -6.33
CA VAL A 43 5.05 4.55 -7.43
C VAL A 43 5.52 5.34 -8.64
N GLU A 44 5.67 4.67 -9.78
CA GLU A 44 6.10 5.30 -11.05
C GLU A 44 7.38 6.18 -10.89
N GLY A 45 8.30 5.75 -10.03
CA GLY A 45 9.54 6.48 -9.77
C GLY A 45 9.46 7.56 -8.69
N LYS A 46 8.26 7.98 -8.26
CA LYS A 46 8.05 8.92 -7.14
C LYS A 46 7.98 8.19 -5.81
N GLU A 47 8.69 8.68 -4.80
CA GLU A 47 8.63 8.15 -3.44
C GLU A 47 7.60 8.90 -2.59
N TYR A 48 6.77 8.14 -1.88
CA TYR A 48 5.73 8.61 -0.99
C TYR A 48 6.02 8.14 0.43
N PRO A 49 5.92 9.01 1.45
CA PRO A 49 6.24 8.67 2.83
C PRO A 49 5.19 7.74 3.46
N THR A 50 4.00 7.61 2.87
CA THR A 50 2.92 6.73 3.35
C THR A 50 2.13 6.11 2.20
N LEU A 51 1.58 4.91 2.42
CA LEU A 51 0.65 4.23 1.52
C LEU A 51 -0.56 5.09 1.14
N SER A 52 -1.11 5.82 2.11
CA SER A 52 -2.28 6.69 1.88
C SER A 52 -1.93 7.90 1.02
N ALA A 53 -0.73 8.47 1.15
CA ALA A 53 -0.29 9.55 0.28
C ALA A 53 -0.17 9.08 -1.18
N ALA A 54 0.43 7.90 -1.40
CA ALA A 54 0.50 7.30 -2.74
C ALA A 54 -0.90 7.00 -3.30
N ALA A 55 -1.74 6.35 -2.51
CA ALA A 55 -3.11 6.03 -2.92
C ALA A 55 -3.94 7.28 -3.22
N ALA A 56 -3.80 8.33 -2.42
CA ALA A 56 -4.56 9.56 -2.61
C ALA A 56 -4.14 10.32 -3.88
N GLU A 57 -2.84 10.33 -4.20
CA GLU A 57 -2.36 10.87 -5.47
C GLU A 57 -2.94 10.09 -6.66
N ILE A 58 -2.87 8.76 -6.62
CA ILE A 58 -3.32 7.91 -7.72
C ILE A 58 -4.84 7.97 -7.89
N ALA A 59 -5.58 7.93 -6.78
CA ALA A 59 -7.03 7.97 -6.77
C ALA A 59 -7.60 9.39 -6.98
N GLY A 60 -6.78 10.42 -6.80
CA GLY A 60 -7.17 11.84 -6.87
C GLY A 60 -8.05 12.31 -5.70
N HIS A 61 -8.16 11.52 -4.63
CA HIS A 61 -8.94 11.86 -3.43
C HIS A 61 -8.38 11.15 -2.20
N ALA A 62 -8.69 11.62 -1.00
CA ALA A 62 -8.24 10.97 0.23
C ALA A 62 -8.74 9.51 0.29
N THR A 63 -7.81 8.56 0.23
CA THR A 63 -8.11 7.12 0.23
C THR A 63 -7.25 6.40 1.26
N ASN A 64 -7.81 5.36 1.88
CA ASN A 64 -7.06 4.49 2.78
C ASN A 64 -6.06 3.65 1.98
N GLY A 65 -4.76 3.95 2.12
CA GLY A 65 -3.71 3.28 1.38
C GLY A 65 -3.69 1.77 1.59
N TRP A 66 -3.94 1.28 2.80
CA TRP A 66 -3.92 -0.15 3.08
C TRP A 66 -4.97 -0.91 2.26
N VAL A 67 -6.20 -0.38 2.23
CA VAL A 67 -7.30 -0.97 1.46
C VAL A 67 -7.05 -0.81 -0.05
N PHE A 68 -6.54 0.35 -0.47
CA PHE A 68 -6.19 0.61 -1.85
C PHE A 68 -5.19 -0.43 -2.35
N TRP A 69 -4.09 -0.65 -1.63
CA TRP A 69 -3.06 -1.60 -2.02
C TRP A 69 -3.41 -3.07 -1.74
N GLY A 70 -4.65 -3.38 -1.33
CA GLY A 70 -5.08 -4.76 -1.07
C GLY A 70 -4.45 -5.37 0.18
N LEU A 71 -3.79 -4.58 1.01
CA LEU A 71 -3.31 -4.97 2.33
C LEU A 71 -4.52 -5.07 3.26
N LYS A 72 -5.15 -6.24 3.31
CA LYS A 72 -6.30 -6.53 4.19
C LYS A 72 -6.03 -5.95 5.58
N GLN A 73 -6.97 -5.14 6.07
CA GLN A 73 -6.85 -4.48 7.38
C GLN A 73 -6.38 -5.46 8.44
N GLN A 74 -5.31 -5.08 9.11
CA GLN A 74 -4.87 -5.66 10.36
C GLN A 74 -6.04 -5.59 11.34
N GLU A 75 -6.66 -6.72 11.66
CA GLU A 75 -7.39 -6.82 12.93
C GLU A 75 -6.41 -6.40 14.02
N ARG A 76 -6.67 -5.25 14.68
CA ARG A 76 -6.11 -4.99 16.00
C ARG A 76 -6.58 -6.14 16.87
N VAL A 77 -5.65 -6.99 17.28
CA VAL A 77 -5.90 -7.88 18.41
C VAL A 77 -5.55 -7.03 19.63
N GLU A 78 -6.58 -6.63 20.37
CA GLU A 78 -6.44 -6.05 21.72
C GLU A 78 -5.88 -7.08 22.71
#